data_AF-A0A965YA46-F1
#
_entry.id   AF-A0A965YA46-F1
#
_cell.length_a   1.000
_cell.length_b   1.000
_cell.length_c   1.000
_cell.angle_alpha   90.00
_cell.angle_beta   90.00
_cell.angle_gamma   90.00
#
_symmetry.space_group_name_H-M   'P 1'
#
loop_
_entity.id
_entity.type
_entity.pdbx_description
1 polymer ?
#
loop_
_entity_poly.entity_id
_entity_poly.type
_entity_poly.pdbx_seq_one_letter_code
_entity_poly.pdbx_strand_id
1 'polypeptide(L)'
;MRSNKRHLKNNYSRNNYILKRNKKRLSSKKKKYLFRFFLFFIFILLLLVNLNYLFFKSSIFKIDSVDIYIESENTENDYLDIKENINLLINSQIIMNSSYLKNKNQNLLFLFDIKYLKEKIENEYKNIIYDIKISKKYPNRLKIELKKRIPTILFVSFDGKYYLDKDGYI
;
A
#
# COMPACT_ATOMS: atom_id res chain seq x y z
N MET A 1 -40.75 60.76 51.30
CA MET A 1 -39.68 60.35 50.36
C MET A 1 -39.15 58.92 50.63
N ARG A 2 -39.96 57.86 50.50
CA ARG A 2 -39.49 56.46 50.72
C ARG A 2 -39.89 55.45 49.64
N SER A 3 -40.54 55.84 48.53
CA SER A 3 -41.09 54.86 47.56
C SER A 3 -40.12 54.38 46.46
N ASN A 4 -38.97 55.02 46.24
CA ASN A 4 -38.12 54.68 45.07
C ASN A 4 -37.16 53.48 45.24
N LYS A 5 -36.93 52.95 46.44
CA LYS A 5 -35.96 51.84 46.64
C LYS A 5 -36.51 50.45 46.25
N ARG A 6 -37.83 50.29 46.11
CA ARG A 6 -38.43 48.97 45.76
C ARG A 6 -38.32 48.64 44.26
N HIS A 7 -38.32 49.64 43.37
CA HIS A 7 -38.20 49.42 41.92
C HIS A 7 -36.80 48.92 41.51
N LEU A 8 -35.73 49.39 42.17
CA LEU A 8 -34.36 48.97 41.84
C LEU A 8 -34.09 47.50 42.21
N LYS A 9 -34.70 46.98 43.29
CA LYS A 9 -34.52 45.58 43.73
C LYS A 9 -35.14 44.57 42.75
N ASN A 10 -36.25 44.94 42.10
CA ASN A 10 -36.91 44.09 41.10
C ASN A 10 -36.11 43.99 39.78
N ASN A 11 -35.39 45.05 39.38
CA ASN A 11 -34.59 45.04 38.16
C ASN A 11 -33.32 44.17 38.29
N TYR A 12 -32.69 44.12 39.47
CA TYR A 12 -31.55 43.22 39.72
C TYR A 12 -31.92 41.73 39.67
N SER A 13 -33.09 41.37 40.20
CA SER A 13 -33.61 40.00 40.11
C SER A 13 -33.84 39.58 38.65
N ARG A 14 -34.52 40.41 37.86
CA ARG A 14 -34.81 40.14 36.44
C ARG A 14 -33.55 39.94 35.60
N ASN A 15 -32.51 40.75 35.81
CA ASN A 15 -31.23 40.62 35.09
C ASN A 15 -30.49 39.32 35.44
N ASN A 16 -30.52 38.87 36.69
CA ASN A 16 -29.92 37.61 37.11
C ASN A 16 -30.63 36.37 36.51
N TYR A 17 -31.95 36.43 36.33
CA TYR A 17 -32.70 35.38 35.62
C TYR A 17 -32.34 35.30 34.13
N ILE A 18 -32.20 36.45 33.46
CA ILE A 18 -31.80 36.50 32.03
C ILE A 18 -30.38 35.95 31.85
N LEU A 19 -29.44 36.32 32.72
CA LEU A 19 -28.06 35.79 32.70
C LEU A 19 -27.99 34.28 32.96
N LYS A 20 -28.76 33.75 33.93
CA LYS A 20 -28.84 32.30 34.17
C LYS A 20 -29.47 31.56 32.99
N ARG A 21 -30.50 32.12 32.34
CA ARG A 21 -31.18 31.52 31.18
C ARG A 21 -30.27 31.53 29.94
N ASN A 22 -29.50 32.60 29.74
CA ASN A 22 -28.50 32.69 28.67
C ASN A 22 -27.30 31.75 28.90
N LYS A 23 -26.82 31.59 30.15
CA LYS A 23 -25.82 30.56 30.49
C LYS A 23 -26.31 29.14 30.17
N LYS A 24 -27.57 28.80 30.50
CA LYS A 24 -28.17 27.50 30.16
C LYS A 24 -28.34 27.29 28.64
N ARG A 25 -28.65 28.34 27.87
CA ARG A 25 -28.74 28.29 26.40
C ARG A 25 -27.37 28.17 25.72
N LEU A 26 -26.35 28.83 26.25
CA LEU A 26 -24.97 28.71 25.75
C LEU A 26 -24.40 27.32 26.04
N SER A 27 -24.71 26.72 27.20
CA SER A 27 -24.27 25.35 27.51
C SER A 27 -24.97 24.30 26.64
N SER A 28 -26.25 24.48 26.30
CA SER A 28 -26.96 23.57 25.39
C SER A 28 -26.47 23.67 23.94
N LYS A 29 -26.12 24.88 23.45
CA LYS A 29 -25.48 25.04 22.14
C LYS A 29 -24.11 24.35 22.09
N LYS A 30 -23.24 24.55 23.09
CA LYS A 30 -21.94 23.87 23.17
C LYS A 30 -22.09 22.34 23.20
N LYS A 31 -23.05 21.81 23.96
CA LYS A 31 -23.36 20.36 23.98
C LYS A 31 -23.76 19.81 22.61
N LYS A 32 -24.54 20.56 21.81
CA LYS A 32 -24.92 20.16 20.44
C LYS A 32 -23.71 20.06 19.50
N TYR A 33 -22.75 20.99 19.58
CA TYR A 33 -21.52 20.93 18.78
C TYR A 33 -20.64 19.75 19.19
N LEU A 34 -20.45 19.51 20.50
CA LEU A 34 -19.69 18.37 20.99
C LEU A 34 -20.30 17.03 20.54
N PHE A 35 -21.64 16.93 20.59
CA PHE A 35 -22.33 15.73 20.11
C PHE A 35 -22.16 15.51 18.60
N ARG A 36 -22.25 16.57 17.78
CA ARG A 36 -21.98 16.48 16.34
C ARG A 36 -20.53 16.06 16.04
N PHE A 37 -19.58 16.63 16.76
CA PHE A 37 -18.17 16.27 16.64
C PHE A 37 -17.91 14.81 17.02
N PHE A 38 -18.56 14.33 18.08
CA PHE A 38 -18.50 12.93 18.49
C PHE A 38 -19.07 11.98 17.43
N LEU A 39 -20.23 12.31 16.85
CA LEU A 39 -20.81 11.55 15.73
C LEU A 39 -19.89 11.53 14.50
N PHE A 40 -19.27 12.67 14.18
CA PHE A 40 -18.30 12.75 13.10
C PHE A 40 -17.08 11.84 13.36
N PHE A 41 -16.59 11.80 14.60
CA PHE A 41 -15.49 10.91 14.98
C PHE A 41 -15.89 9.43 14.86
N ILE A 42 -17.09 9.06 15.30
CA ILE A 42 -17.63 7.70 15.11
C ILE A 42 -17.71 7.35 13.62
N PHE A 43 -18.18 8.29 12.79
CA PHE A 43 -18.25 8.09 11.35
C PHE A 43 -16.86 7.86 10.74
N ILE A 44 -15.86 8.66 11.12
CA ILE A 44 -14.46 8.44 10.70
C ILE A 44 -13.97 7.07 11.15
N LEU A 45 -14.25 6.68 12.39
CA LEU A 45 -13.83 5.39 12.92
C LEU A 45 -14.43 4.23 12.11
N LEU A 46 -15.73 4.29 11.81
CA LEU A 46 -16.40 3.32 10.94
C LEU A 46 -15.79 3.31 9.54
N LEU A 47 -15.48 4.49 8.98
CA LEU A 47 -14.84 4.60 7.68
C LEU A 47 -13.45 3.95 7.68
N LEU A 48 -12.65 4.18 8.71
CA LEU A 48 -11.33 3.55 8.88
C LEU A 48 -11.42 2.03 9.03
N VAL A 49 -12.40 1.52 9.78
CA VAL A 49 -12.64 0.07 9.90
C VAL A 49 -13.02 -0.54 8.55
N ASN A 50 -13.89 0.12 7.79
CA ASN A 50 -14.28 -0.33 6.45
C ASN A 50 -13.10 -0.28 5.46
N LEU A 51 -12.29 0.78 5.48
CA LEU A 51 -11.07 0.86 4.67
C LEU A 51 -10.08 -0.24 5.07
N ASN A 52 -9.87 -0.48 6.36
CA ASN A 52 -9.00 -1.55 6.82
C ASN A 52 -9.51 -2.92 6.32
N TYR A 53 -10.81 -3.17 6.42
CA TYR A 53 -11.42 -4.38 5.87
C TYR A 53 -11.19 -4.49 4.35
N LEU A 54 -11.41 -3.41 3.61
CA LEU A 54 -11.29 -3.37 2.16
C LEU A 54 -9.83 -3.56 1.70
N PHE A 55 -8.84 -2.99 2.38
CA PHE A 55 -7.43 -3.11 1.99
C PHE A 55 -6.79 -4.42 2.44
N PHE A 56 -7.09 -4.88 3.67
CA PHE A 56 -6.40 -6.04 4.23
C PHE A 56 -7.18 -7.36 4.05
N LYS A 57 -8.51 -7.35 4.08
CA LYS A 57 -9.31 -8.59 4.01
C LYS A 57 -9.89 -8.87 2.62
N SER A 58 -10.03 -7.85 1.78
CA SER A 58 -10.56 -8.04 0.43
C SER A 58 -9.65 -8.89 -0.45
N SER A 59 -10.23 -9.67 -1.36
CA SER A 59 -9.51 -10.38 -2.41
C SER A 59 -9.03 -9.45 -3.53
N ILE A 60 -9.60 -8.24 -3.65
CA ILE A 60 -9.33 -7.32 -4.77
C ILE A 60 -7.84 -7.01 -4.94
N PHE A 61 -7.09 -6.92 -3.85
CA PHE A 61 -5.66 -6.58 -3.87
C PHE A 61 -4.74 -7.78 -3.74
N LYS A 62 -5.26 -9.01 -3.78
CA LYS A 62 -4.41 -10.20 -3.78
C LYS A 62 -3.73 -10.32 -5.14
N ILE A 63 -2.49 -10.77 -5.15
CA ILE A 63 -1.78 -11.07 -6.39
C ILE A 63 -2.41 -12.34 -6.97
N ASP A 64 -3.20 -12.19 -8.03
CA ASP A 64 -3.91 -13.29 -8.69
C ASP A 64 -3.14 -13.80 -9.92
N SER A 65 -2.41 -12.90 -10.60
CA SER A 65 -1.60 -13.27 -11.75
C SER A 65 -0.25 -12.55 -11.77
N VAL A 66 0.75 -13.25 -12.32
CA VAL A 66 2.07 -12.71 -12.62
C VAL A 66 2.28 -12.82 -14.12
N ASP A 67 2.41 -11.68 -14.78
CA ASP A 67 2.64 -11.62 -16.22
C ASP A 67 4.16 -11.44 -16.45
N ILE A 68 4.83 -12.51 -16.87
CA ILE A 68 6.28 -12.51 -17.14
C ILE A 68 6.51 -12.41 -18.65
N TYR A 69 6.99 -11.24 -19.08
CA TYR A 69 7.38 -10.95 -20.46
C TYR A 69 8.90 -11.00 -20.57
N ILE A 70 9.39 -11.76 -21.54
CA ILE A 70 10.82 -11.86 -21.83
C ILE A 70 11.01 -11.36 -23.24
N GLU A 71 11.72 -10.24 -23.39
CA GLU A 71 12.05 -9.65 -24.68
C GLU A 71 13.17 -10.51 -25.31
N SER A 72 12.80 -11.49 -26.16
CA SER A 72 13.75 -12.23 -26.99
C SER A 72 13.14 -12.69 -28.33
N GLU A 73 14.01 -12.82 -29.33
CA GLU A 73 13.67 -13.27 -30.68
C GLU A 73 13.42 -14.79 -30.78
N ASN A 74 13.84 -15.57 -29.78
CA ASN A 74 13.74 -17.04 -29.81
C ASN A 74 12.48 -17.58 -29.12
N THR A 75 12.09 -18.80 -29.52
CA THR A 75 10.89 -19.57 -29.16
C THR A 75 10.58 -19.63 -27.66
N GLU A 76 9.27 -19.57 -27.31
CA GLU A 76 8.76 -19.54 -25.93
C GLU A 76 9.24 -20.69 -25.03
N ASN A 77 9.62 -21.83 -25.61
CA ASN A 77 9.93 -23.07 -24.87
C ASN A 77 11.25 -23.01 -24.09
N ASP A 78 12.24 -22.25 -24.55
CA ASP A 78 13.57 -22.19 -23.90
C ASP A 78 13.54 -21.45 -22.55
N TYR A 79 12.39 -20.88 -22.19
CA TYR A 79 12.25 -19.95 -21.07
C TYR A 79 11.22 -20.37 -20.04
N LEU A 80 10.70 -21.59 -20.16
CA LEU A 80 9.79 -22.17 -19.17
C LEU A 80 10.48 -22.26 -17.80
N ASP A 81 11.73 -22.74 -17.76
CA ASP A 81 12.50 -22.87 -16.51
C ASP A 81 12.69 -21.54 -15.78
N ILE A 82 13.02 -20.46 -16.51
CA ILE A 82 13.21 -19.13 -15.91
C ILE A 82 11.88 -18.61 -15.35
N LYS A 83 10.78 -18.76 -16.12
CA LYS A 83 9.44 -18.35 -15.68
C LYS A 83 9.01 -19.12 -14.42
N GLU A 84 9.23 -20.43 -14.40
CA GLU A 84 8.91 -21.28 -13.26
C GLU A 84 9.71 -20.90 -12.02
N ASN A 85 11.02 -20.71 -12.14
CA ASN A 85 11.86 -20.30 -11.03
C ASN A 85 11.46 -18.92 -10.48
N ILE A 86 11.18 -17.94 -11.34
CA ILE A 86 10.69 -16.63 -10.89
C ILE A 86 9.35 -16.78 -10.17
N ASN A 87 8.44 -17.63 -10.64
CA ASN A 87 7.20 -17.92 -9.94
C ASN A 87 7.46 -18.55 -8.55
N LEU A 88 8.42 -19.45 -8.42
CA LEU A 88 8.84 -20.01 -7.14
C LEU A 88 9.40 -18.93 -6.21
N LEU A 89 10.22 -18.00 -6.72
CA LEU A 89 10.74 -16.87 -5.96
C LEU A 89 9.61 -15.99 -5.42
N ILE A 90 8.63 -15.67 -6.27
CA ILE A 90 7.46 -14.88 -5.88
C ILE A 90 6.66 -15.61 -4.80
N ASN A 91 6.41 -16.91 -4.97
CA ASN A 91 5.71 -17.73 -3.99
C ASN A 91 6.46 -17.80 -2.66
N SER A 92 7.80 -17.90 -2.69
CA SER A 92 8.63 -17.90 -1.48
C SER A 92 8.51 -16.59 -0.70
N GLN A 93 8.50 -15.45 -1.39
CA GLN A 93 8.37 -14.13 -0.77
C GLN A 93 6.96 -13.92 -0.20
N ILE A 94 5.94 -14.38 -0.93
CA ILE A 94 4.56 -14.43 -0.47
C ILE A 94 4.45 -15.18 0.87
N ILE A 95 5.07 -16.36 0.97
CA ILE A 95 5.06 -17.18 2.18
C ILE A 95 5.80 -16.45 3.31
N MET A 96 6.96 -15.86 3.05
CA MET A 96 7.75 -15.15 4.06
C MET A 96 6.98 -13.94 4.65
N ASN A 97 6.31 -13.16 3.80
CA ASN A 97 5.48 -12.02 4.22
C ASN A 97 4.27 -12.46 5.05
N SER A 98 3.71 -13.64 4.75
CA SER A 98 2.61 -14.23 5.52
C SER A 98 3.00 -14.65 6.94
N SER A 99 4.30 -14.77 7.25
CA SER A 99 4.76 -15.16 8.59
C SER A 99 4.70 -14.02 9.60
N TYR A 100 4.89 -12.77 9.16
CA TYR A 100 4.86 -11.59 10.05
C TYR A 100 3.44 -11.12 10.34
N LEU A 101 2.53 -11.28 9.38
CA LEU A 101 1.11 -11.03 9.54
C LEU A 101 0.45 -12.38 9.82
N LYS A 102 0.06 -12.67 11.07
CA LYS A 102 -0.62 -13.93 11.49
C LYS A 102 -1.78 -14.39 10.58
N ASN A 103 -2.28 -13.53 9.68
CA ASN A 103 -3.12 -13.93 8.56
C ASN A 103 -2.28 -14.54 7.42
N LYS A 104 -2.11 -15.87 7.46
CA LYS A 104 -1.37 -16.72 6.51
C LYS A 104 -1.67 -16.56 5.00
N ASN A 105 -2.68 -15.78 4.58
CA ASN A 105 -3.22 -15.81 3.21
C ASN A 105 -3.33 -14.43 2.52
N GLN A 106 -2.48 -13.46 2.88
CA GLN A 106 -2.58 -12.09 2.39
C GLN A 106 -1.40 -11.72 1.47
N ASN A 107 -1.48 -12.18 0.22
CA ASN A 107 -0.56 -11.83 -0.87
C ASN A 107 -0.90 -10.43 -1.42
N LEU A 108 -0.85 -9.41 -0.57
CA LEU A 108 -1.33 -8.08 -0.93
C LEU A 108 -0.35 -7.42 -1.90
N LEU A 109 -0.83 -7.08 -3.11
CA LEU A 109 -0.05 -6.44 -4.16
C LEU A 109 0.64 -5.15 -3.66
N PHE A 110 -0.02 -4.37 -2.80
CA PHE A 110 0.56 -3.13 -2.28
C PHE A 110 1.72 -3.38 -1.31
N LEU A 111 1.70 -4.45 -0.52
CA LEU A 111 2.78 -4.83 0.41
C LEU A 111 3.94 -5.58 -0.26
N PHE A 112 3.77 -6.00 -1.51
CA PHE A 112 4.81 -6.73 -2.22
C PHE A 112 6.08 -5.89 -2.41
N ASP A 113 7.22 -6.42 -1.95
CA ASP A 113 8.51 -5.73 -2.06
C ASP A 113 9.14 -6.00 -3.43
N ILE A 114 8.97 -5.02 -4.32
CA ILE A 114 9.51 -5.05 -5.68
C ILE A 114 11.04 -5.02 -5.67
N LYS A 115 11.64 -4.28 -4.73
CA LYS A 115 13.10 -4.07 -4.72
C LYS A 115 13.79 -5.37 -4.36
N TYR A 116 13.31 -6.03 -3.30
CA TYR A 116 13.81 -7.35 -2.91
C TYR A 116 13.68 -8.38 -4.04
N LEU A 117 12.52 -8.45 -4.70
CA LEU A 117 12.34 -9.37 -5.83
C LEU A 117 13.32 -9.04 -6.97
N LYS A 118 13.47 -7.75 -7.30
CA LYS A 118 14.39 -7.29 -8.34
C LYS A 118 15.82 -7.70 -8.04
N GLU A 119 16.32 -7.39 -6.84
CA GLU A 119 17.67 -7.75 -6.40
C GLU A 119 17.89 -9.27 -6.44
N LYS A 120 16.89 -10.06 -6.03
CA LYS A 120 16.98 -11.53 -6.06
C LYS A 120 17.09 -12.07 -7.49
N ILE A 121 16.26 -11.58 -8.41
CA ILE A 121 16.32 -11.97 -9.83
C ILE A 121 17.64 -11.49 -10.48
N GLU A 122 18.08 -10.27 -10.17
CA GLU A 122 19.36 -9.72 -10.67
C GLU A 122 20.56 -10.57 -10.22
N ASN A 123 20.56 -11.00 -8.95
CA ASN A 123 21.65 -11.82 -8.42
C ASN A 123 21.65 -13.24 -9.00
N GLU A 124 20.48 -13.84 -9.17
CA GLU A 124 20.34 -15.22 -9.68
C GLU A 124 20.57 -15.32 -11.19
N TYR A 125 20.18 -14.30 -11.95
CA TYR A 125 20.22 -14.32 -13.42
C TYR A 125 21.13 -13.24 -14.04
N LYS A 126 22.12 -12.74 -13.29
CA LYS A 126 23.03 -11.65 -13.70
C LYS A 126 23.64 -11.83 -15.09
N ASN A 127 23.99 -13.06 -15.42
CA ASN A 127 24.68 -13.42 -16.67
C ASN A 127 23.71 -13.52 -17.87
N ILE A 128 22.41 -13.64 -17.61
CA ILE A 128 21.38 -13.88 -18.64
C ILE A 128 20.55 -12.61 -18.89
N ILE A 129 20.28 -11.83 -17.84
CA ILE A 129 19.36 -10.69 -17.87
C ILE A 129 20.15 -9.39 -17.61
N TYR A 130 19.95 -8.37 -18.44
CA TYR A 130 20.59 -7.06 -18.24
C TYR A 130 19.65 -6.02 -17.65
N ASP A 131 18.35 -6.11 -17.95
CA ASP A 131 17.36 -5.16 -17.45
C ASP A 131 16.12 -5.91 -16.94
N ILE A 132 15.65 -5.45 -15.77
CA ILE A 132 14.53 -6.02 -15.04
C ILE A 132 13.61 -4.87 -14.65
N LYS A 133 12.41 -4.89 -15.20
CA LYS A 133 11.36 -3.93 -14.90
C LYS A 133 10.16 -4.65 -14.31
N ILE A 134 9.98 -4.44 -13.01
CA ILE A 134 8.85 -4.99 -12.26
C ILE A 134 7.89 -3.84 -11.95
N SER A 135 6.62 -4.03 -12.29
CA SER A 135 5.56 -3.04 -12.05
C SER A 135 4.30 -3.68 -11.48
N LYS A 136 3.61 -2.96 -10.62
CA LYS A 136 2.30 -3.37 -10.08
C LYS A 136 1.20 -2.88 -11.02
N LYS A 137 0.41 -3.80 -11.55
CA LYS A 137 -0.79 -3.51 -12.31
C LYS A 137 -2.00 -3.71 -11.40
N TYR A 138 -2.57 -2.61 -10.94
CA TYR A 138 -3.78 -2.64 -10.12
C TYR A 138 -4.96 -3.23 -10.91
N PRO A 139 -5.83 -4.01 -10.24
CA PRO A 139 -5.87 -4.21 -8.79
C PRO A 139 -5.00 -5.38 -8.26
N ASN A 140 -4.69 -6.39 -9.09
CA ASN A 140 -4.26 -7.72 -8.63
C ASN A 140 -3.11 -8.37 -9.44
N ARG A 141 -2.40 -7.63 -10.30
CA ARG A 141 -1.39 -8.21 -11.20
C ARG A 141 0.01 -7.67 -10.97
N LEU A 142 0.99 -8.55 -11.10
CA LEU A 142 2.40 -8.18 -11.09
C LEU A 142 2.96 -8.40 -12.49
N LYS A 143 3.47 -7.33 -13.12
CA LYS A 143 4.09 -7.41 -14.45
C LYS A 143 5.60 -7.39 -14.30
N ILE A 144 6.26 -8.41 -14.84
CA ILE A 144 7.71 -8.53 -14.90
C ILE A 144 8.12 -8.49 -16.36
N GLU A 145 8.91 -7.50 -16.74
CA GLU A 145 9.55 -7.41 -18.05
C GLU A 145 11.03 -7.68 -17.86
N LEU A 146 11.55 -8.69 -18.55
CA LEU A 146 12.94 -9.12 -18.50
C LEU A 146 13.56 -8.93 -19.89
N LYS A 147 14.73 -8.29 -19.92
CA LYS A 147 15.49 -8.13 -21.16
C LYS A 147 16.78 -8.93 -21.11
N LYS A 148 16.99 -9.76 -22.12
CA LYS A 148 18.12 -10.69 -22.17
C LYS A 148 19.39 -10.04 -22.70
N ARG A 149 20.52 -10.46 -22.15
CA ARG A 149 21.82 -10.20 -22.75
C ARG A 149 21.89 -10.98 -24.06
N ILE A 150 22.18 -10.27 -25.14
CA ILE A 150 22.44 -10.88 -26.45
C ILE A 150 23.95 -10.88 -26.62
N PRO A 151 24.59 -12.06 -26.63
CA PRO A 151 26.03 -12.12 -26.79
C PRO A 151 26.41 -11.67 -28.19
N THR A 152 27.38 -10.78 -28.28
CA THR A 152 27.90 -10.26 -29.55
C THR A 152 29.25 -10.83 -29.92
N ILE A 153 30.05 -11.23 -28.93
CA ILE A 153 31.41 -11.72 -29.14
C ILE A 153 31.54 -13.07 -28.45
N LEU A 154 32.07 -14.06 -29.17
CA LEU A 154 32.51 -15.34 -28.60
C LEU A 154 34.02 -15.28 -28.41
N PHE A 155 34.46 -15.26 -27.16
CA PHE A 155 35.88 -15.33 -26.81
C PHE A 155 36.25 -16.77 -26.50
N VAL A 156 37.21 -17.34 -27.24
CA VAL A 156 37.70 -18.71 -27.04
C VAL A 156 39.12 -18.63 -26.50
N SER A 157 39.31 -19.11 -25.27
CA SER A 157 40.63 -19.26 -24.65
C SER A 157 40.99 -20.75 -24.49
N PHE A 158 42.21 -21.02 -24.03
CA PHE A 158 42.62 -22.38 -23.67
C PHE A 158 41.73 -22.98 -22.55
N ASP A 159 41.13 -22.14 -21.70
CA ASP A 159 40.33 -22.54 -20.55
C ASP A 159 38.82 -22.66 -20.85
N GLY A 160 38.36 -22.19 -22.02
CA GLY A 160 36.95 -22.33 -22.40
C GLY A 160 36.42 -21.31 -23.40
N LYS A 161 35.10 -21.26 -23.48
CA LYS A 161 34.34 -20.33 -24.33
C LYS A 161 33.55 -19.36 -23.46
N TYR A 162 33.72 -18.07 -23.72
CA TYR A 162 33.07 -16.98 -23.01
C TYR A 162 32.24 -16.16 -23.99
N TYR A 163 31.05 -15.75 -23.57
CA TYR A 163 30.15 -14.95 -24.38
C TYR A 163 30.12 -13.53 -23.83
N LEU A 164 30.56 -12.57 -24.62
CA LEU A 164 30.61 -11.17 -24.25
C LEU A 164 29.46 -10.43 -24.93
N ASP A 165 28.71 -9.65 -24.14
CA ASP A 165 27.73 -8.71 -24.68
C ASP A 165 28.38 -7.41 -25.16
N LYS A 166 27.56 -6.48 -25.67
CA LYS A 166 28.01 -5.19 -26.21
C LYS A 166 28.66 -4.29 -25.15
N ASP A 167 28.34 -4.51 -23.88
CA ASP A 167 28.82 -3.74 -22.74
C ASP A 167 30.05 -4.40 -22.08
N GLY A 168 30.52 -5.54 -22.61
CA GLY A 168 31.70 -6.25 -22.13
C GLY A 168 31.45 -7.15 -20.92
N TYR A 169 30.19 -7.47 -20.59
CA TYR A 169 29.86 -8.46 -19.57
C TYR A 169 29.98 -9.87 -20.14
N ILE A 170 30.59 -10.76 -19.34
CA ILE A 170 30.79 -12.19 -19.59
C ILE A 170 29.68 -13.01 -18.92
#